data_AF-A0AA46C5M4-F1
#
_entry.id   AF-A0AA46C5M4-F1
#
_cell.length_a   1.000
_cell.length_b   1.000
_cell.length_c   1.000
_cell.angle_alpha   90.00
_cell.angle_beta   90.00
_cell.angle_gamma   90.00
#
_symmetry.space_group_name_H-M   'P 1'
#
loop_
_entity.id
_entity.type
_entity.pdbx_description
1 polymer ?
#
loop_
_entity_poly.entity_id
_entity_poly.type
_entity_poly.pdbx_seq_one_letter_code
_entity_poly.pdbx_strand_id
1 'polypeptide(L)'
;MDLTRNQTWLISGDVSTLHPEGDLRGSLEFLDGNLCHILTELNRLSSRGAMDMLTYGPFLARSLLEVSLTALTGRLDPFRLLSIRRIQKSRDYDRQVPWKAAMRWKGDVVADKLANAWTEKMDPKEMSRAALGDFYDILLWQPALKRLSDHCENGVNGRWIPEILAKSANGFCSEKRGSLNSLYSELSKAVHYEAVIPLAVLDRVTIVERINKCVREISELALVMAFMEHPVGKLDVDRALSAFSDFENTEVIA
;
A
#
# COMPACT_ATOMS: atom_id res chain seq x y z
N MET A 1 6.89 -18.69 -10.23
CA MET A 1 7.86 -17.60 -10.40
C MET A 1 8.26 -17.15 -9.00
N ASP A 2 9.55 -17.00 -8.72
CA ASP A 2 10.01 -16.56 -7.39
C ASP A 2 9.91 -15.04 -7.36
N LEU A 3 8.90 -14.49 -6.69
CA LEU A 3 8.75 -13.05 -6.56
C LEU A 3 9.92 -12.57 -5.72
N THR A 4 10.80 -11.80 -6.36
CA THR A 4 12.07 -11.48 -5.75
C THR A 4 11.86 -10.48 -4.61
N ARG A 5 12.74 -10.56 -3.61
CA ARG A 5 12.83 -9.59 -2.50
C ARG A 5 12.87 -8.13 -2.98
N ASN A 6 13.32 -7.89 -4.21
CA ASN A 6 13.39 -6.56 -4.80
C ASN A 6 12.00 -5.92 -4.99
N GLN A 7 10.97 -6.70 -5.34
CA GLN A 7 9.61 -6.19 -5.53
C GLN A 7 9.02 -5.74 -4.20
N THR A 8 9.14 -6.55 -3.14
CA THR A 8 8.59 -6.17 -1.83
C THR A 8 9.30 -4.99 -1.23
N TRP A 9 10.61 -4.82 -1.50
CA TRP A 9 11.36 -3.65 -1.06
C TRP A 9 10.83 -2.34 -1.61
N LEU A 10 10.27 -2.30 -2.82
CA LEU A 10 9.62 -1.08 -3.31
C LEU A 10 8.58 -0.56 -2.29
N ILE A 11 7.84 -1.49 -1.68
CA ILE A 11 6.78 -1.23 -0.70
C ILE A 11 7.35 -1.08 0.73
N SER A 12 8.12 -2.06 1.21
CA SER A 12 8.62 -2.15 2.59
C SER A 12 9.83 -1.28 2.88
N GLY A 13 10.52 -0.81 1.84
CA GLY A 13 11.75 -0.04 1.91
C GLY A 13 13.00 -0.93 2.04
N ASP A 14 14.17 -0.32 1.79
CA ASP A 14 15.45 -0.95 2.07
C ASP A 14 15.72 -0.93 3.58
N VAL A 15 15.28 -1.98 4.27
CA VAL A 15 15.44 -2.12 5.73
C VAL A 15 16.91 -2.26 6.16
N SER A 16 17.83 -2.55 5.23
CA SER A 16 19.26 -2.67 5.53
C SER A 16 19.90 -1.33 5.88
N THR A 17 19.30 -0.22 5.45
CA THR A 17 19.76 1.14 5.79
C THR A 17 19.39 1.55 7.22
N LEU A 18 18.60 0.73 7.93
CA LEU A 18 18.16 0.99 9.29
C LEU A 18 19.06 0.28 10.31
N HIS A 19 19.10 0.82 11.53
CA HIS A 19 19.89 0.24 12.63
C HIS A 19 19.53 -1.26 12.81
N PRO A 20 20.50 -2.18 12.81
CA PRO A 20 20.23 -3.63 12.86
C PRO A 20 19.36 -4.09 14.03
N GLU A 21 19.52 -3.47 15.19
CA GLU A 21 18.75 -3.77 16.39
C GLU A 21 17.56 -2.80 16.59
N GLY A 22 17.26 -1.97 15.59
CA GLY A 22 16.19 -0.98 15.66
C GLY A 22 14.80 -1.61 15.63
N ASP A 23 13.93 -1.20 16.54
CA ASP A 23 12.55 -1.70 16.60
C ASP A 23 11.76 -1.44 15.30
N LEU A 24 12.05 -0.31 14.62
CA LEU A 24 11.44 0.02 13.34
C LEU A 24 11.84 -0.98 12.25
N ARG A 25 13.13 -1.33 12.19
CA ARG A 25 13.66 -2.32 11.26
C ARG A 25 12.94 -3.66 11.44
N GLY A 26 12.87 -4.15 12.68
CA GLY A 26 12.19 -5.42 12.96
C GLY A 26 10.69 -5.41 12.62
N SER A 27 10.00 -4.26 12.73
CA SER A 27 8.61 -4.16 12.28
C SER A 27 8.49 -4.15 10.75
N LEU A 28 9.37 -3.44 10.04
CA LEU A 28 9.35 -3.41 8.57
C LEU A 28 9.79 -4.75 7.96
N GLU A 29 10.75 -5.45 8.56
CA GLU A 29 11.14 -6.82 8.17
C GLU A 29 9.99 -7.81 8.36
N PHE A 30 9.21 -7.67 9.45
CA PHE A 30 8.01 -8.48 9.65
C PHE A 30 6.96 -8.22 8.57
N LEU A 31 6.72 -6.96 8.20
CA LEU A 31 5.79 -6.61 7.12
C LEU A 31 6.29 -7.09 5.76
N ASP A 32 7.59 -6.94 5.48
CA ASP A 32 8.24 -7.45 4.26
C ASP A 32 8.09 -8.97 4.10
N GLY A 33 8.31 -9.73 5.17
CA GLY A 33 8.10 -11.18 5.18
C GLY A 33 6.66 -11.58 4.88
N ASN A 34 5.68 -10.85 5.43
CA ASN A 34 4.27 -11.06 5.11
C ASN A 34 3.95 -10.71 3.65
N LEU A 35 4.49 -9.61 3.11
CA LEU A 35 4.33 -9.24 1.70
C LEU A 35 4.89 -10.34 0.79
N CYS A 36 6.11 -10.81 1.05
CA CYS A 36 6.74 -11.89 0.29
C CYS A 36 5.85 -13.15 0.29
N HIS A 37 5.32 -13.52 1.45
CA HIS A 37 4.44 -14.67 1.59
C HIS A 37 3.13 -14.51 0.83
N ILE A 38 2.44 -13.37 0.98
CA ILE A 38 1.17 -13.09 0.31
C ILE A 38 1.34 -13.11 -1.20
N LEU A 39 2.36 -12.43 -1.71
CA LEU A 39 2.69 -12.41 -3.13
C LEU A 39 3.01 -13.82 -3.66
N THR A 40 3.78 -14.61 -2.92
CA THR A 40 4.09 -16.00 -3.27
C THR A 40 2.81 -16.85 -3.35
N GLU A 41 1.89 -16.72 -2.39
CA GLU A 41 0.63 -17.45 -2.42
C GLU A 41 -0.30 -16.98 -3.55
N LEU A 42 -0.35 -15.68 -3.86
CA LEU A 42 -1.09 -15.17 -5.02
C LEU A 42 -0.57 -15.78 -6.32
N ASN A 43 0.76 -15.80 -6.51
CA ASN A 43 1.36 -16.44 -7.68
C ASN A 43 1.05 -17.95 -7.73
N ARG A 44 1.03 -18.65 -6.59
CA ARG A 44 0.64 -20.07 -6.55
C ARG A 44 -0.83 -20.26 -6.89
N LEU A 45 -1.70 -19.33 -6.48
CA LEU A 45 -3.13 -19.40 -6.70
C LEU A 45 -3.51 -19.40 -8.18
N SER A 46 -2.69 -18.76 -9.04
CA SER A 46 -2.86 -18.78 -10.50
C SER A 46 -2.93 -20.20 -11.08
N SER A 47 -2.22 -21.15 -10.46
CA SER A 47 -2.12 -22.55 -10.87
C SER A 47 -3.12 -23.49 -10.18
N ARG A 48 -3.96 -22.97 -9.29
CA ARG A 48 -4.95 -23.75 -8.52
C ARG A 48 -6.33 -23.73 -9.18
N GLY A 49 -7.25 -24.55 -8.64
CA GLY A 49 -8.62 -24.64 -9.14
C GLY A 49 -9.40 -23.33 -8.96
N ALA A 50 -10.46 -23.15 -9.75
CA ALA A 50 -11.29 -21.94 -9.71
C ALA A 50 -11.85 -21.64 -8.31
N MET A 51 -12.25 -22.65 -7.55
CA MET A 51 -12.77 -22.46 -6.18
C MET A 51 -11.74 -21.86 -5.22
N ASP A 52 -10.47 -22.22 -5.36
CA ASP A 52 -9.41 -21.62 -4.53
C ASP A 52 -9.25 -20.13 -4.88
N MET A 53 -9.30 -19.79 -6.17
CA MET A 53 -9.29 -18.38 -6.60
C MET A 53 -10.46 -17.60 -6.00
N LEU A 54 -11.66 -18.18 -6.04
CA LEU A 54 -12.89 -17.55 -5.57
C LEU A 54 -12.92 -17.33 -4.06
N THR A 55 -12.34 -18.25 -3.29
CA THR A 55 -12.43 -18.23 -1.81
C THR A 55 -11.20 -17.64 -1.14
N TYR A 56 -10.00 -17.92 -1.66
CA TYR A 56 -8.74 -17.50 -1.06
C TYR A 56 -8.14 -16.27 -1.73
N GLY A 57 -8.39 -16.06 -3.02
CA GLY A 57 -7.90 -14.90 -3.77
C GLY A 57 -8.28 -13.56 -3.15
N PRO A 58 -9.56 -13.34 -2.80
CA PRO A 58 -9.97 -12.11 -2.13
C PRO A 58 -9.30 -11.88 -0.80
N PHE A 59 -9.11 -12.94 0.00
CA PHE A 59 -8.41 -12.86 1.29
C PHE A 59 -6.95 -12.44 1.11
N LEU A 60 -6.24 -13.01 0.14
CA LEU A 60 -4.86 -12.63 -0.15
C LEU A 60 -4.76 -11.20 -0.69
N ALA A 61 -5.66 -10.78 -1.57
CA ALA A 61 -5.70 -9.42 -2.11
C ALA A 61 -5.97 -8.37 -1.02
N ARG A 62 -6.94 -8.66 -0.14
CA ARG A 62 -7.30 -7.89 1.05
C ARG A 62 -6.09 -7.72 1.97
N SER A 63 -5.38 -8.82 2.23
CA SER A 63 -4.16 -8.85 3.04
C SER A 63 -3.03 -8.06 2.38
N LEU A 64 -2.85 -8.20 1.06
CA LEU A 64 -1.86 -7.44 0.29
C LEU A 64 -2.07 -5.93 0.47
N LEU A 65 -3.31 -5.45 0.33
CA LEU A 65 -3.65 -4.04 0.58
C LEU A 65 -3.29 -3.59 2.00
N GLU A 66 -3.72 -4.33 3.01
CA GLU A 66 -3.51 -3.96 4.41
C GLU A 66 -2.04 -3.94 4.81
N VAL A 67 -1.29 -5.00 4.47
CA VAL A 67 0.13 -5.09 4.81
C VAL A 67 0.92 -4.03 4.04
N SER A 68 0.63 -3.84 2.75
CA SER A 68 1.34 -2.84 1.93
C SER A 68 1.10 -1.43 2.43
N LEU A 69 -0.15 -1.06 2.71
CA LEU A 69 -0.48 0.28 3.17
C LEU A 69 -0.03 0.51 4.61
N THR A 70 0.05 -0.53 5.44
CA THR A 70 0.70 -0.46 6.75
C THR A 70 2.20 -0.19 6.60
N ALA A 71 2.88 -0.87 5.69
CA ALA A 71 4.31 -0.66 5.43
C ALA A 71 4.59 0.74 4.88
N LEU A 72 3.85 1.18 3.85
CA LEU A 72 3.96 2.52 3.27
C LEU A 72 3.67 3.61 4.33
N THR A 73 2.62 3.45 5.13
CA THR A 73 2.30 4.40 6.21
C THR A 73 3.38 4.41 7.28
N GLY A 74 3.91 3.24 7.66
CA GLY A 74 5.00 3.13 8.63
C GLY A 74 6.31 3.73 8.15
N ARG A 75 6.52 3.81 6.83
CA ARG A 75 7.68 4.49 6.25
C ARG A 75 7.53 6.01 6.26
N LEU A 76 6.32 6.51 6.01
CA LEU A 76 5.98 7.94 6.07
C LEU A 76 5.94 8.47 7.51
N ASP A 77 5.34 7.71 8.42
CA ASP A 77 5.19 8.05 9.84
C ASP A 77 5.70 6.91 10.74
N PRO A 78 7.04 6.75 10.89
CA PRO A 78 7.63 5.68 11.70
C PRO A 78 7.18 5.68 13.15
N PHE A 79 6.85 6.84 13.70
CA PHE A 79 6.33 6.97 15.05
C PHE A 79 5.06 6.14 15.25
N ARG A 80 4.20 6.05 14.23
CA ARG A 80 2.97 5.25 14.27
C ARG A 80 3.29 3.77 14.47
N LEU A 81 4.17 3.22 13.65
CA LEU A 81 4.53 1.81 13.67
C LEU A 81 5.25 1.43 14.98
N LEU A 82 6.13 2.31 15.45
CA LEU A 82 6.81 2.17 16.74
C LEU A 82 5.84 2.22 17.92
N SER A 83 4.86 3.12 17.89
CA SER A 83 3.84 3.24 18.94
C SER A 83 2.97 1.99 19.03
N ILE A 84 2.51 1.48 17.89
CA ILE A 84 1.77 0.20 17.80
C ILE A 84 2.59 -0.92 18.44
N ARG A 85 3.84 -1.09 17.99
CA ARG A 85 4.74 -2.13 18.49
C ARG A 85 4.96 -2.01 19.99
N ARG A 86 5.18 -0.79 20.50
CA ARG A 86 5.42 -0.54 21.93
C ARG A 86 4.21 -0.98 22.78
N ILE A 87 3.01 -0.69 22.32
CA ILE A 87 1.76 -1.08 22.99
C ILE A 87 1.57 -2.61 22.94
N GLN A 88 1.82 -3.23 21.78
CA GLN A 88 1.72 -4.68 21.60
C GLN A 88 2.72 -5.49 22.43
N LYS A 89 3.88 -4.89 22.75
CA LYS A 89 4.88 -5.47 23.66
C LYS A 89 4.59 -5.21 25.15
N SER A 90 3.55 -4.44 25.48
CA SER A 90 3.23 -4.13 26.88
C SER A 90 2.64 -5.36 27.58
N ARG A 91 2.79 -5.45 28.91
CA ARG A 91 2.24 -6.56 29.70
C ARG A 91 0.70 -6.56 29.69
N ASP A 92 0.11 -5.39 29.46
CA ASP A 92 -1.33 -5.18 29.45
C ASP A 92 -1.95 -5.42 28.06
N TYR A 93 -1.16 -5.94 27.10
CA TYR A 93 -1.65 -6.23 25.76
C TYR A 93 -2.58 -7.44 25.73
N ASP A 94 -3.87 -7.18 25.91
CA ASP A 94 -4.97 -8.11 25.71
C ASP A 94 -5.41 -8.22 24.23
N ARG A 95 -5.17 -9.39 23.62
CA ARG A 95 -5.55 -9.69 22.23
C ARG A 95 -7.07 -9.82 22.02
N GLN A 96 -7.88 -9.88 23.07
CA GLN A 96 -9.32 -10.04 22.98
C GLN A 96 -10.08 -8.71 22.83
N VAL A 97 -9.44 -7.59 23.16
CA VAL A 97 -10.06 -6.27 23.09
C VAL A 97 -9.64 -5.56 21.80
N PRO A 98 -10.57 -4.93 21.04
CA PRO A 98 -10.21 -4.08 19.91
C PRO A 98 -9.35 -2.88 20.34
N TRP A 99 -8.14 -2.76 19.79
CA TRP A 99 -7.19 -1.71 20.17
C TRP A 99 -7.43 -0.42 19.40
N LYS A 100 -7.50 0.69 20.12
CA LYS A 100 -7.60 2.03 19.52
C LYS A 100 -6.35 2.43 18.74
N ALA A 101 -5.19 1.95 19.17
CA ALA A 101 -3.91 2.30 18.59
C ALA A 101 -3.50 1.44 17.39
N ALA A 102 -4.25 0.39 17.03
CA ALA A 102 -3.95 -0.43 15.85
C ALA A 102 -3.99 0.42 14.57
N MET A 103 -3.24 -0.01 13.55
CA MET A 103 -3.31 0.60 12.22
C MET A 103 -4.74 0.48 11.68
N ARG A 104 -5.33 1.59 11.24
CA ARG A 104 -6.70 1.64 10.74
C ARG A 104 -6.75 2.15 9.32
N TRP A 105 -7.64 1.53 8.53
CA TRP A 105 -7.94 2.00 7.20
C TRP A 105 -8.38 3.47 7.21
N LYS A 106 -9.46 3.78 7.94
CA LYS A 106 -9.89 5.15 8.20
C LYS A 106 -9.07 5.78 9.32
N GLY A 107 -8.51 6.95 9.06
CA GLY A 107 -7.73 7.76 9.98
C GLY A 107 -6.21 7.64 9.77
N ASP A 108 -5.69 6.47 9.41
CA ASP A 108 -4.25 6.27 9.21
C ASP A 108 -3.87 6.08 7.74
N VAL A 109 -4.68 5.37 6.96
CA VAL A 109 -4.44 5.20 5.52
C VAL A 109 -5.22 6.27 4.73
N VAL A 110 -6.52 6.35 4.96
CA VAL A 110 -7.40 7.33 4.30
C VAL A 110 -7.99 8.28 5.34
N ALA A 111 -8.05 9.57 5.01
CA ALA A 111 -8.77 10.57 5.79
C ALA A 111 -10.02 11.04 5.03
N ASP A 112 -11.01 11.48 5.81
CA ASP A 112 -12.16 12.21 5.27
C ASP A 112 -11.67 13.51 4.61
N LYS A 113 -12.34 13.93 3.54
CA LYS A 113 -11.95 15.11 2.77
C LYS A 113 -12.24 16.39 3.56
N LEU A 114 -11.25 17.26 3.66
CA LEU A 114 -11.40 18.59 4.22
C LEU A 114 -11.73 19.59 3.11
N ALA A 115 -12.72 20.45 3.36
CA ALA A 115 -13.11 21.48 2.39
C ALA A 115 -12.01 22.53 2.18
N ASN A 116 -11.27 22.88 3.25
CA ASN A 116 -10.19 23.88 3.23
C ASN A 116 -9.06 23.47 4.20
N ALA A 117 -8.16 22.57 3.76
CA ALA A 117 -7.09 22.03 4.60
C ALA A 117 -6.00 23.07 4.98
N TRP A 118 -5.86 24.17 4.23
CA TRP A 118 -4.77 25.13 4.41
C TRP A 118 -5.29 26.54 4.61
N THR A 119 -5.61 26.88 5.87
CA THR A 119 -6.03 28.23 6.27
C THR A 119 -5.25 28.68 7.50
N GLU A 120 -5.15 29.99 7.77
CA GLU A 120 -4.45 30.49 8.96
C GLU A 120 -5.07 30.05 10.30
N LYS A 121 -6.29 29.50 10.25
CA LYS A 121 -7.03 29.01 11.41
C LYS A 121 -6.84 27.51 11.68
N MET A 122 -6.09 26.81 10.82
CA MET A 122 -5.91 25.36 10.94
C MET A 122 -5.13 25.03 12.23
N ASP A 123 -5.76 24.25 13.13
CA ASP A 123 -5.06 23.70 14.29
C ASP A 123 -4.16 22.53 13.84
N PRO A 124 -2.85 22.55 14.13
CA PRO A 124 -1.96 21.43 13.85
C PRO A 124 -2.44 20.07 14.37
N LYS A 125 -3.25 20.03 15.43
CA LYS A 125 -3.83 18.78 15.98
C LYS A 125 -4.93 18.19 15.08
N GLU A 126 -5.59 19.03 14.30
CA GLU A 126 -6.62 18.62 13.34
C GLU A 126 -6.01 18.20 11.98
N MET A 127 -4.70 18.44 11.80
CA MET A 127 -3.97 18.01 10.61
C MET A 127 -3.81 16.49 10.60
N SER A 128 -4.70 15.81 9.88
CA SER A 128 -4.63 14.36 9.70
C SER A 128 -3.29 13.96 9.07
N ARG A 129 -2.62 13.00 9.69
CA ARG A 129 -1.42 12.33 9.17
C ARG A 129 -1.75 11.03 8.46
N ALA A 130 -2.95 10.91 7.90
CA ALA A 130 -3.30 9.76 7.08
C ALA A 130 -2.44 9.74 5.81
N ALA A 131 -1.96 8.55 5.41
CA ALA A 131 -1.07 8.39 4.27
C ALA A 131 -1.62 9.06 3.00
N LEU A 132 -2.91 8.91 2.73
CA LEU A 132 -3.62 9.51 1.59
C LEU A 132 -4.53 10.67 2.00
N GLY A 133 -4.18 11.39 3.07
CA GLY A 133 -4.88 12.58 3.54
C GLY A 133 -4.51 13.85 2.75
N ASP A 134 -5.38 14.87 2.80
CA ASP A 134 -5.23 16.09 2.00
C ASP A 134 -3.94 16.89 2.35
N PHE A 135 -3.45 16.80 3.59
CA PHE A 135 -2.19 17.42 3.99
C PHE A 135 -0.97 16.75 3.36
N TYR A 136 -0.92 15.41 3.42
CA TYR A 136 0.16 14.63 2.81
C TYR A 136 0.10 14.69 1.29
N ASP A 137 -1.09 14.81 0.70
CA ASP A 137 -1.25 15.03 -0.75
C ASP A 137 -0.43 16.23 -1.21
N ILE A 138 -0.66 17.39 -0.59
CA ILE A 138 -0.02 18.64 -0.96
C ILE A 138 1.46 18.68 -0.56
N LEU A 139 1.81 18.21 0.64
CA LEU A 139 3.18 18.31 1.13
C LEU A 139 4.12 17.24 0.57
N LEU A 140 3.62 16.03 0.30
CA LEU A 140 4.45 14.86 0.06
C LEU A 140 4.21 14.26 -1.33
N TRP A 141 2.95 13.93 -1.66
CA TRP A 141 2.63 13.21 -2.90
C TRP A 141 2.78 14.06 -4.15
N GLN A 142 2.21 15.27 -4.16
CA GLN A 142 2.30 16.16 -5.32
C GLN A 142 3.75 16.56 -5.66
N PRO A 143 4.61 16.96 -4.70
CA PRO A 143 6.01 17.23 -4.99
C PRO A 143 6.77 15.99 -5.47
N ALA A 144 6.47 14.81 -4.92
CA ALA A 144 7.11 13.57 -5.36
C ALA A 144 6.71 13.16 -6.78
N LEU A 145 5.43 13.33 -7.16
CA LEU A 145 4.98 13.13 -8.54
C LEU A 145 5.67 14.08 -9.51
N LYS A 146 5.83 15.36 -9.12
CA LYS A 146 6.59 16.31 -9.93
C LYS A 146 8.02 15.83 -10.13
N ARG A 147 8.70 15.40 -9.07
CA ARG A 147 10.08 14.86 -9.18
C ARG A 147 10.16 13.60 -10.03
N LEU A 148 9.17 12.71 -9.95
CA LEU A 148 9.06 11.56 -10.85
C LEU A 148 8.91 12.02 -12.31
N SER A 149 8.02 12.98 -12.58
CA SER A 149 7.84 13.56 -13.91
C SER A 149 9.12 14.17 -14.47
N ASP A 150 9.79 15.01 -13.67
CA ASP A 150 11.04 15.68 -14.05
C ASP A 150 12.15 14.66 -14.34
N HIS A 151 12.22 13.57 -13.55
CA HIS A 151 13.20 12.51 -13.76
C HIS A 151 12.93 11.69 -15.04
N CYS A 152 11.66 11.54 -15.41
CA CYS A 152 11.21 10.73 -16.54
C CYS A 152 11.10 11.49 -17.87
N GLU A 153 11.50 12.77 -17.91
CA GLU A 153 11.37 13.64 -19.09
C GLU A 153 12.11 13.09 -20.33
N ASN A 154 13.20 12.35 -20.13
CA ASN A 154 13.99 11.72 -21.20
C ASN A 154 13.43 10.37 -21.68
N GLY A 155 12.23 10.01 -21.24
CA GLY A 155 11.59 8.75 -21.57
C GLY A 155 11.72 7.70 -20.48
N VAL A 156 10.76 6.79 -20.47
CA VAL A 156 10.63 5.70 -19.50
C VAL A 156 10.27 4.41 -20.20
N ASN A 157 10.74 3.30 -19.64
CA ASN A 157 10.32 1.97 -20.06
C ASN A 157 9.02 1.58 -19.33
N GLY A 158 8.20 0.75 -19.98
CA GLY A 158 6.93 0.27 -19.42
C GLY A 158 5.73 1.14 -19.79
N ARG A 159 4.52 0.63 -19.51
CA ARG A 159 3.24 1.29 -19.80
C ARG A 159 2.71 2.03 -18.57
N TRP A 160 2.98 1.53 -17.37
CA TRP A 160 2.38 2.09 -16.16
C TRP A 160 2.92 3.48 -15.81
N ILE A 161 4.22 3.75 -16.01
CA ILE A 161 4.79 5.07 -15.69
C ILE A 161 4.17 6.20 -16.54
N PRO A 162 4.08 6.08 -17.87
CA PRO A 162 3.36 7.07 -18.68
C PRO A 162 1.91 7.31 -18.22
N GLU A 163 1.21 6.25 -17.79
CA GLU A 163 -0.16 6.36 -17.27
C GLU A 163 -0.22 7.08 -15.91
N ILE A 164 0.80 6.97 -15.05
CA ILE A 164 0.92 7.76 -13.82
C ILE A 164 1.15 9.23 -14.17
N LEU A 165 2.07 9.51 -15.09
CA LEU A 165 2.49 10.88 -15.46
C LEU A 165 1.42 11.63 -16.25
N ALA A 166 0.52 10.93 -16.94
CA ALA A 166 -0.62 11.53 -17.61
C ALA A 166 -1.66 12.10 -16.63
N LYS A 167 -1.64 11.68 -15.37
CA LYS A 167 -2.58 12.15 -14.34
C LYS A 167 -2.12 13.49 -13.77
N SER A 168 -3.07 14.37 -13.47
CA SER A 168 -2.76 15.59 -12.75
C SER A 168 -2.25 15.28 -11.35
N ALA A 169 -1.15 15.90 -10.94
CA ALA A 169 -0.67 15.82 -9.56
C ALA A 169 -1.78 16.24 -8.59
N ASN A 170 -2.54 17.28 -8.96
CA ASN A 170 -3.79 17.65 -8.29
C ASN A 170 -4.80 16.52 -8.42
N GLY A 171 -5.11 15.85 -7.31
CA GLY A 171 -6.11 14.79 -7.27
C GLY A 171 -5.56 13.37 -7.25
N PHE A 172 -4.23 13.17 -7.31
CA PHE A 172 -3.63 11.84 -7.19
C PHE A 172 -4.11 11.09 -5.94
N CYS A 173 -3.97 11.67 -4.73
CA CYS A 173 -4.47 11.02 -3.52
C CYS A 173 -5.99 10.85 -3.52
N SER A 174 -6.75 11.74 -4.17
CA SER A 174 -8.21 11.59 -4.27
C SER A 174 -8.59 10.38 -5.12
N GLU A 175 -7.96 10.21 -6.28
CA GLU A 175 -8.14 9.06 -7.16
C GLU A 175 -7.73 7.77 -6.46
N LYS A 176 -6.54 7.77 -5.84
CA LYS A 176 -6.02 6.63 -5.08
C LYS A 176 -6.94 6.23 -3.94
N ARG A 177 -7.47 7.20 -3.18
CA ARG A 177 -8.48 6.92 -2.14
C ARG A 177 -9.72 6.27 -2.72
N GLY A 178 -10.26 6.80 -3.83
CA GLY A 178 -11.46 6.23 -4.47
C GLY A 178 -11.24 4.78 -4.89
N SER A 179 -10.15 4.53 -5.62
CA SER A 179 -9.78 3.21 -6.12
C SER A 179 -9.52 2.21 -5.00
N LEU A 180 -8.70 2.59 -4.01
CA LEU A 180 -8.38 1.73 -2.87
C LEU A 180 -9.57 1.48 -1.95
N ASN A 181 -10.46 2.44 -1.74
CA ASN A 181 -11.70 2.22 -0.96
C ASN A 181 -12.64 1.23 -1.65
N SER A 182 -12.79 1.33 -2.98
CA SER A 182 -13.57 0.36 -3.76
C SER A 182 -12.97 -1.04 -3.64
N LEU A 183 -11.65 -1.18 -3.86
CA LEU A 183 -10.95 -2.46 -3.68
C LEU A 183 -11.09 -3.00 -2.26
N TYR A 184 -10.86 -2.17 -1.24
CA TYR A 184 -11.01 -2.52 0.18
C TYR A 184 -12.39 -3.08 0.44
N SER A 185 -13.44 -2.39 0.00
CA SER A 185 -14.82 -2.79 0.25
C SER A 185 -15.18 -4.08 -0.50
N GLU A 186 -14.91 -4.14 -1.80
CA GLU A 186 -15.25 -5.30 -2.64
C GLU A 186 -14.59 -6.58 -2.15
N LEU A 187 -13.29 -6.52 -1.82
CA LEU A 187 -12.54 -7.68 -1.32
C LEU A 187 -12.99 -8.08 0.09
N SER A 188 -13.38 -7.12 0.94
CA SER A 188 -13.91 -7.44 2.27
C SER A 188 -15.22 -8.23 2.17
N LYS A 189 -16.12 -7.85 1.27
CA LYS A 189 -17.39 -8.56 1.06
C LYS A 189 -17.21 -9.98 0.52
N ALA A 190 -16.14 -10.20 -0.24
CA ALA A 190 -15.82 -11.53 -0.75
C ALA A 190 -15.19 -12.46 0.31
N VAL A 191 -14.73 -11.92 1.44
CA VAL A 191 -14.15 -12.67 2.56
C VAL A 191 -15.13 -12.81 3.72
N HIS A 192 -15.89 -11.76 4.02
CA HIS A 192 -16.95 -11.81 5.00
C HIS A 192 -18.16 -12.46 4.34
N TYR A 193 -18.52 -13.68 4.78
CA TYR A 193 -19.73 -14.39 4.36
C TYR A 193 -21.01 -13.69 4.88
N GLU A 194 -21.15 -12.39 4.61
CA GLU A 194 -22.33 -11.58 4.92
C GLU A 194 -23.52 -11.96 4.03
N ALA A 195 -23.23 -12.56 2.88
CA ALA A 195 -24.21 -13.10 1.97
C ALA A 195 -24.48 -14.59 2.27
N VAL A 196 -25.70 -14.90 2.71
CA VAL A 196 -26.20 -16.28 2.88
C VAL A 196 -26.99 -16.77 1.66
N ILE A 197 -26.95 -16.00 0.57
CA ILE A 197 -27.54 -16.33 -0.73
C ILE A 197 -26.49 -16.14 -1.81
N PRO A 198 -26.63 -16.78 -2.98
CA PRO A 198 -25.78 -16.52 -4.14
C PRO A 198 -26.08 -15.12 -4.70
N LEU A 199 -25.55 -14.08 -4.06
CA LEU A 199 -25.34 -12.79 -4.71
C LEU A 199 -24.38 -13.01 -5.88
N ALA A 200 -24.38 -12.13 -6.89
CA ALA A 200 -23.47 -12.22 -8.03
C ALA A 200 -22.04 -12.50 -7.55
N VAL A 201 -21.64 -13.77 -7.59
CA VAL A 201 -20.33 -14.21 -7.12
C VAL A 201 -19.36 -13.64 -8.13
N LEU A 202 -18.38 -12.86 -7.66
CA LEU A 202 -17.32 -12.37 -8.54
C LEU A 202 -16.74 -13.57 -9.25
N ASP A 203 -16.78 -13.57 -10.58
CA ASP A 203 -16.18 -14.66 -11.34
C ASP A 203 -14.65 -14.63 -11.18
N ARG A 204 -13.99 -15.70 -11.65
CA ARG A 204 -12.53 -15.80 -11.60
C ARG A 204 -11.88 -14.57 -12.24
N VAL A 205 -12.39 -14.13 -13.39
CA VAL A 205 -11.84 -13.00 -14.16
C VAL A 205 -11.87 -11.73 -13.31
N THR A 206 -13.01 -11.43 -12.69
CA THR A 206 -13.20 -10.26 -11.86
C THR A 206 -12.25 -10.27 -10.67
N ILE A 207 -12.09 -11.41 -9.98
CA ILE A 207 -11.14 -11.50 -8.85
C ILE A 207 -9.70 -11.28 -9.29
N VAL A 208 -9.30 -11.87 -10.42
CA VAL A 208 -7.96 -11.69 -11.00
C VAL A 208 -7.73 -10.22 -11.36
N GLU A 209 -8.70 -9.56 -11.99
CA GLU A 209 -8.64 -8.12 -12.28
C GLU A 209 -8.48 -7.30 -10.99
N ARG A 210 -9.21 -7.64 -9.91
CA ARG A 210 -9.08 -6.94 -8.63
C ARG A 210 -7.72 -7.16 -7.97
N ILE A 211 -7.15 -8.36 -8.07
CA ILE A 211 -5.81 -8.66 -7.56
C ILE A 211 -4.77 -7.85 -8.32
N ASN A 212 -4.80 -7.89 -9.65
CA ASN A 212 -3.88 -7.14 -10.50
C ASN A 212 -4.02 -5.62 -10.26
N LYS A 213 -5.26 -5.14 -10.06
CA LYS A 213 -5.50 -3.75 -9.68
C LYS A 213 -4.91 -3.42 -8.30
N CYS A 214 -4.99 -4.31 -7.30
CA CYS A 214 -4.33 -4.08 -6.01
C CYS A 214 -2.81 -3.92 -6.15
N VAL A 215 -2.18 -4.84 -6.89
CA VAL A 215 -0.73 -4.83 -7.14
C VAL A 215 -0.31 -3.52 -7.81
N ARG A 216 -1.07 -3.10 -8.83
CA ARG A 216 -0.85 -1.84 -9.53
C ARG A 216 -1.01 -0.64 -8.60
N GLU A 217 -2.12 -0.54 -7.86
CA GLU A 217 -2.38 0.61 -6.99
C GLU A 217 -1.30 0.78 -5.91
N ILE A 218 -0.85 -0.32 -5.30
CA ILE A 218 0.20 -0.32 -4.29
C ILE A 218 1.56 0.04 -4.90
N SER A 219 1.93 -0.58 -6.01
CA SER A 219 3.22 -0.33 -6.66
C SER A 219 3.33 1.12 -7.16
N GLU A 220 2.25 1.72 -7.66
CA GLU A 220 2.22 3.13 -8.04
C GLU A 220 2.47 4.04 -6.82
N LEU A 221 1.81 3.78 -5.68
CA LEU A 221 2.06 4.54 -4.45
C LEU A 221 3.51 4.37 -3.97
N ALA A 222 4.03 3.15 -4.02
CA ALA A 222 5.38 2.82 -3.58
C ALA A 222 6.45 3.47 -4.47
N LEU A 223 6.24 3.50 -5.79
CA LEU A 223 7.10 4.22 -6.74
C LEU A 223 7.12 5.71 -6.43
N VAL A 224 5.95 6.36 -6.31
CA VAL A 224 5.89 7.79 -6.03
C VAL A 224 6.54 8.11 -4.68
N MET A 225 6.37 7.25 -3.67
CA MET A 225 7.03 7.41 -2.37
C MET A 225 8.57 7.38 -2.48
N ALA A 226 9.15 6.65 -3.43
CA ALA A 226 10.59 6.66 -3.67
C ALA A 226 11.12 8.04 -4.11
N PHE A 227 10.24 8.91 -4.64
CA PHE A 227 10.56 10.30 -4.97
C PHE A 227 10.30 11.29 -3.82
N MET A 228 9.94 10.82 -2.62
CA MET A 228 9.89 11.65 -1.42
C MET A 228 11.26 11.69 -0.73
N GLU A 229 11.48 12.69 0.13
CA GLU A 229 12.78 12.89 0.79
C GLU A 229 12.93 12.15 2.12
N HIS A 230 11.82 12.01 2.85
CA HIS A 230 11.80 11.60 4.25
C HIS A 230 11.37 10.15 4.56
N PRO A 231 10.76 9.34 3.66
CA PRO A 231 10.40 7.97 4.02
C PRO A 231 11.62 7.17 4.47
N VAL A 232 11.48 6.42 5.55
CA VAL A 232 12.56 5.55 6.03
C VAL A 232 12.74 4.35 5.10
N GLY A 233 13.97 3.84 5.03
CA GLY A 233 14.32 2.78 4.08
C GLY A 233 14.04 3.20 2.63
N LYS A 234 14.27 4.48 2.30
CA LYS A 234 14.11 4.98 0.94
C LYS A 234 15.03 4.20 0.00
N LEU A 235 14.47 3.73 -1.12
CA LEU A 235 15.28 3.15 -2.19
C LEU A 235 15.89 4.25 -3.02
N ASP A 236 17.05 3.93 -3.58
CA ASP A 236 17.57 4.65 -4.72
C ASP A 236 16.54 4.66 -5.87
N VAL A 237 16.50 5.76 -6.63
CA VAL A 237 15.48 5.99 -7.66
C VAL A 237 15.55 4.93 -8.76
N ASP A 238 16.75 4.57 -9.22
CA ASP A 238 16.91 3.58 -10.28
C ASP A 238 16.49 2.19 -9.81
N ARG A 239 16.79 1.85 -8.55
CA ARG A 239 16.30 0.62 -7.91
C ARG A 239 14.79 0.60 -7.78
N ALA A 240 14.17 1.73 -7.44
CA ALA A 240 12.72 1.83 -7.34
C ALA A 240 12.03 1.67 -8.71
N LEU A 241 12.58 2.29 -9.76
CA LEU A 241 12.11 2.15 -11.14
C LEU A 241 12.24 0.71 -11.64
N SER A 242 13.38 0.05 -11.37
CA SER A 242 13.58 -1.37 -11.71
C SER A 242 12.56 -2.26 -11.00
N ALA A 243 12.40 -2.11 -9.68
CA ALA A 243 11.44 -2.91 -8.92
C ALA A 243 9.99 -2.65 -9.35
N PHE A 244 9.66 -1.42 -9.75
CA PHE A 244 8.35 -1.09 -10.30
C PHE A 244 8.12 -1.76 -11.66
N SER A 245 9.13 -1.74 -12.54
CA SER A 245 9.06 -2.45 -13.83
C SER A 245 8.89 -3.96 -13.64
N ASP A 246 9.53 -4.53 -12.62
CA ASP A 246 9.33 -5.94 -12.27
C ASP A 246 7.86 -6.22 -11.90
N PHE A 247 7.17 -5.33 -11.17
CA PHE A 247 5.74 -5.49 -10.91
C PHE A 247 4.88 -5.44 -12.18
N GLU A 248 5.18 -4.52 -13.10
CA GLU A 248 4.44 -4.40 -14.35
C GLU A 248 4.58 -5.65 -15.23
N ASN A 249 5.80 -6.21 -15.29
CA ASN A 249 6.10 -7.39 -16.09
C ASN A 249 5.71 -8.70 -15.40
N THR A 250 5.36 -8.64 -14.10
CA THR A 250 4.89 -9.79 -13.35
C THR A 250 3.37 -9.83 -13.40
N GLU A 251 2.82 -10.70 -14.25
CA GLU A 251 1.43 -11.15 -14.07
C GLU A 251 1.37 -11.96 -12.77
N VAL A 252 0.85 -11.34 -11.71
CA VAL A 252 0.67 -12.03 -10.43
C VAL A 252 -0.32 -13.19 -10.58
N ILE A 253 -1.30 -13.04 -11.49
CA ILE A 253 -2.25 -14.08 -11.86
C ILE A 253 -2.65 -13.96 -13.34
N ALA A 254 -2.46 -15.05 -14.10
CA ALA A 254 -3.01 -15.28 -15.44
C ALA A 254 -4.37 -16.00 -15.39
#